data_AF-A0A222MYW0-F1
#
_entry.id   AF-A0A222MYW0-F1
#
_cell.length_a   1.000
_cell.length_b   1.000
_cell.length_c   1.000
_cell.angle_alpha   90.00
_cell.angle_beta   90.00
_cell.angle_gamma   90.00
#
_symmetry.space_group_name_H-M   'P 1'
#
loop_
_entity.id
_entity.type
_entity.pdbx_description
1 polymer ?
#
loop_
_entity_poly.entity_id
_entity_poly.type
_entity_poly.pdbx_seq_one_letter_code
_entity_poly.pdbx_strand_id
1 'polypeptide(L)'
;MINLEYIKKMSFEEKDSLQKELWHLISSNNIKETRNFLKDFKLEDIFYENSFDFEEEPMFNSALSLYQACLAYEKTKNFDMLNFLLSYGLKASDSDGENNVLQYYIKFGGSDVNLIGFLLDKKASFESLGKDGWSIIHNCANYQKTQALALIAKFGANMEARTDVKYKNENIKQTPLMIAAASKEQP
;
A
#
# COMPACT_ATOMS: atom_id res chain seq x y z
N MET A 1 27.21 -5.25 -6.19
CA MET A 1 26.05 -4.98 -5.31
C MET A 1 26.04 -3.50 -5.00
N ILE A 2 25.00 -2.80 -5.43
CA ILE A 2 24.71 -1.40 -5.11
C ILE A 2 24.44 -1.33 -3.59
N ASN A 3 25.16 -0.47 -2.88
CA ASN A 3 25.05 -0.31 -1.43
C ASN A 3 24.26 0.97 -1.07
N LEU A 4 23.83 1.06 0.19
CA LEU A 4 23.09 2.21 0.70
C LEU A 4 23.77 3.57 0.47
N GLU A 5 25.11 3.64 0.58
CA GLU A 5 25.85 4.89 0.33
C GLU A 5 25.75 5.36 -1.12
N TYR A 6 25.72 4.44 -2.08
CA TYR A 6 25.50 4.77 -3.48
C TYR A 6 24.07 5.22 -3.71
N ILE A 7 23.07 4.52 -3.15
CA ILE A 7 21.65 4.87 -3.25
C ILE A 7 21.41 6.29 -2.71
N LYS A 8 22.00 6.63 -1.55
CA LYS A 8 21.89 7.97 -0.95
C LYS A 8 22.48 9.10 -1.79
N LYS A 9 23.39 8.78 -2.74
CA LYS A 9 24.00 9.77 -3.65
C LYS A 9 23.22 9.94 -4.96
N MET A 10 22.28 9.05 -5.25
CA MET A 10 21.43 9.18 -6.44
C MET A 10 20.56 10.44 -6.35
N SER A 11 20.30 11.07 -7.50
CA SER A 11 19.32 12.14 -7.59
C SER A 11 17.89 11.62 -7.39
N PHE A 12 16.97 12.53 -7.08
CA PHE A 12 15.55 12.21 -7.02
C PHE A 12 15.06 11.58 -8.33
N GLU A 13 15.44 12.15 -9.47
CA GLU A 13 15.03 11.67 -10.80
C GLU A 13 15.55 10.25 -11.09
N GLU A 14 16.77 9.93 -10.66
CA GLU A 14 17.33 8.58 -10.79
C GLU A 14 16.52 7.57 -9.97
N LYS A 15 16.21 7.89 -8.71
CA LYS A 15 15.43 7.02 -7.83
C LYS A 15 13.99 6.84 -8.34
N ASP A 16 13.33 7.92 -8.74
CA ASP A 16 11.97 7.91 -9.30
C ASP A 16 11.91 7.10 -10.61
N SER A 17 12.91 7.26 -11.49
CA SER A 17 13.01 6.47 -12.73
C SER A 17 13.14 4.97 -12.42
N LEU A 18 14.00 4.59 -11.48
CA LEU A 18 14.17 3.20 -11.08
C LEU A 18 12.92 2.62 -10.43
N GLN A 19 12.21 3.40 -9.61
CA GLN A 19 10.94 2.98 -9.01
C GLN A 19 9.88 2.72 -10.08
N LYS A 20 9.74 3.61 -11.06
CA LYS A 20 8.83 3.45 -12.20
C LYS A 20 9.16 2.21 -13.02
N GLU A 21 10.45 1.95 -13.27
CA GLU A 21 10.90 0.75 -13.98
C GLU A 21 10.50 -0.51 -13.20
N LEU A 22 10.83 -0.58 -11.90
CA LEU A 22 10.47 -1.70 -11.05
C LEU A 22 8.95 -1.94 -11.06
N TRP A 23 8.14 -0.90 -10.88
CA TRP A 23 6.68 -1.00 -10.91
C TRP A 23 6.13 -1.46 -12.26
N HIS A 24 6.76 -1.06 -13.37
CA HIS A 24 6.41 -1.55 -14.69
C HIS A 24 6.71 -3.05 -14.85
N LEU A 25 7.89 -3.51 -14.40
CA LEU A 25 8.26 -4.93 -14.43
C LEU A 25 7.32 -5.79 -13.57
N ILE A 26 6.94 -5.30 -12.40
CA ILE A 26 6.00 -5.98 -11.51
C ILE A 26 4.60 -6.05 -12.13
N SER A 27 4.03 -4.91 -12.56
CA SER A 27 2.66 -4.84 -13.09
C SER A 27 2.46 -5.49 -14.46
N SER A 28 3.55 -5.78 -15.18
CA SER A 28 3.59 -6.61 -16.40
C SER A 28 3.76 -8.10 -16.12
N ASN A 29 3.83 -8.51 -14.85
CA ASN A 29 4.05 -9.88 -14.39
C ASN A 29 5.38 -10.50 -14.88
N ASN A 30 6.41 -9.67 -15.14
CA ASN A 30 7.69 -10.13 -15.65
C ASN A 30 8.64 -10.53 -14.51
N ILE A 31 8.42 -11.70 -13.91
CA ILE A 31 9.20 -12.19 -12.76
C ILE A 31 10.69 -12.31 -13.08
N LYS A 32 11.04 -12.74 -14.30
CA LYS A 32 12.45 -12.92 -14.70
C LYS A 32 13.18 -11.58 -14.70
N GLU A 33 12.61 -10.56 -15.33
CA GLU A 33 13.27 -9.25 -15.38
C GLU A 33 13.16 -8.50 -14.04
N THR A 34 12.08 -8.69 -13.28
CA THR A 34 12.00 -8.17 -11.90
C THR A 34 13.12 -8.74 -11.03
N ARG A 35 13.39 -10.05 -11.13
CA ARG A 35 14.54 -10.69 -10.46
C ARG A 35 15.86 -10.11 -10.93
N ASN A 36 16.03 -9.94 -12.25
CA ASN A 36 17.27 -9.40 -12.80
C ASN A 36 17.52 -7.96 -12.36
N PHE A 37 16.48 -7.14 -12.29
CA PHE A 37 16.54 -5.77 -11.80
C PHE A 37 16.98 -5.72 -10.33
N LEU A 38 16.35 -6.53 -9.47
CA LEU A 38 16.64 -6.53 -8.04
C LEU A 38 17.96 -7.19 -7.64
N LYS A 39 18.59 -8.00 -8.51
CA LYS A 39 19.74 -8.86 -8.17
C LYS A 39 20.95 -8.09 -7.64
N ASP A 40 21.10 -6.84 -8.08
CA ASP A 40 22.27 -6.03 -7.78
C ASP A 40 22.07 -5.18 -6.52
N PHE A 41 20.88 -5.15 -5.94
CA PHE A 41 20.54 -4.38 -4.75
C PHE A 41 20.50 -5.24 -3.49
N LYS A 42 20.82 -4.64 -2.35
CA LYS A 42 20.45 -5.19 -1.05
C LYS A 42 19.00 -4.79 -0.76
N LEU A 43 18.10 -5.76 -0.70
CA LEU A 43 16.65 -5.53 -0.60
C LEU A 43 16.26 -4.74 0.65
N GLU A 44 16.92 -5.00 1.78
CA GLU A 44 16.72 -4.24 3.02
C GLU A 44 16.95 -2.74 2.80
N ASP A 45 18.02 -2.40 2.08
CA ASP A 45 18.46 -1.01 1.88
C ASP A 45 17.49 -0.24 0.95
N ILE A 46 16.90 -0.91 -0.04
CA ILE A 46 16.02 -0.25 -1.02
C ILE A 46 14.56 -0.17 -0.57
N PHE A 47 14.09 -1.12 0.26
CA PHE A 47 12.68 -1.19 0.67
C PHE A 47 12.42 -0.68 2.10
N TYR A 48 13.44 -0.57 2.95
CA TYR A 48 13.25 -0.23 4.36
C TYR A 48 14.20 0.87 4.89
N GLU A 49 15.36 1.08 4.28
CA GLU A 49 16.26 2.14 4.73
C GLU A 49 15.92 3.49 4.10
N ASN A 50 15.73 4.49 4.96
CA ASN A 50 15.40 5.86 4.55
C ASN A 50 16.51 6.42 3.66
N SER A 51 16.17 6.63 2.39
CA SER A 51 17.12 6.94 1.34
C SER A 51 16.54 7.82 0.23
N PHE A 52 15.26 8.16 0.26
CA PHE A 52 14.53 8.95 -0.76
C PHE A 52 14.47 10.47 -0.46
N ASP A 53 15.26 10.99 0.49
CA ASP A 53 15.42 12.41 0.90
C ASP A 53 14.51 12.86 2.06
N PHE A 54 13.94 14.08 1.99
CA PHE A 54 13.27 14.82 3.09
C PHE A 54 12.05 14.12 3.71
N GLU A 55 11.49 13.12 3.03
CA GLU A 55 10.31 12.39 3.48
C GLU A 55 10.63 11.17 4.35
N GLU A 56 11.93 10.90 4.60
CA GLU A 56 12.35 9.74 5.39
C GLU A 56 11.77 8.42 4.83
N GLU A 57 11.67 8.31 3.51
CA GLU A 57 11.13 7.13 2.83
C GLU A 57 12.23 6.25 2.22
N PRO A 58 11.99 4.93 2.09
CA PRO A 58 12.87 4.04 1.34
C PRO A 58 12.83 4.35 -0.16
N MET A 59 13.85 3.90 -0.89
CA MET A 59 13.95 4.13 -2.33
C MET A 59 12.76 3.57 -3.11
N PHE A 60 12.29 2.39 -2.71
CA PHE A 60 11.11 1.73 -3.26
C PHE A 60 10.06 1.55 -2.17
N ASN A 61 8.88 2.12 -2.39
CA ASN A 61 7.74 1.92 -1.51
C ASN A 61 7.25 0.46 -1.62
N SER A 62 7.36 -0.29 -0.52
CA SER A 62 7.03 -1.72 -0.46
C SER A 62 5.53 -1.99 -0.63
N ALA A 63 4.67 -1.20 0.02
CA ALA A 63 3.22 -1.32 -0.08
C ALA A 63 2.72 -1.08 -1.51
N LEU A 64 3.23 -0.05 -2.18
CA LEU A 64 2.91 0.26 -3.58
C LEU A 64 3.50 -0.77 -4.55
N SER A 65 4.70 -1.29 -4.28
CA SER A 65 5.30 -2.37 -5.08
C SER A 65 4.45 -3.66 -5.03
N LEU A 66 3.94 -4.03 -3.85
CA LEU A 66 2.98 -5.12 -3.71
C LEU A 66 1.64 -4.81 -4.39
N TYR A 67 1.18 -3.55 -4.37
CA TYR A 67 -0.01 -3.14 -5.11
C TYR A 67 0.16 -3.30 -6.63
N GLN A 68 1.34 -3.03 -7.20
CA GLN A 68 1.61 -3.33 -8.61
C GLN A 68 1.46 -4.84 -8.91
N ALA A 69 1.83 -5.70 -7.95
CA ALA A 69 1.63 -7.14 -8.09
C ALA A 69 0.16 -7.54 -7.98
N CYS A 70 -0.67 -6.80 -7.23
CA CYS A 70 -2.12 -6.93 -7.28
C CYS A 70 -2.68 -6.61 -8.67
N LEU A 71 -2.17 -5.58 -9.34
CA LEU A 71 -2.56 -5.26 -10.73
C LEU A 71 -2.14 -6.36 -11.71
N ALA A 72 -0.99 -6.99 -11.49
CA ALA A 72 -0.56 -8.15 -12.26
C ALA A 72 -1.49 -9.35 -12.02
N TYR A 73 -1.89 -9.60 -10.76
CA TYR A 73 -2.88 -10.61 -10.43
C TYR A 73 -4.23 -10.33 -11.11
N GLU A 74 -4.72 -9.09 -11.15
CA GLU A 74 -5.99 -8.79 -11.81
C GLU A 74 -6.03 -9.21 -13.29
N LYS A 75 -4.89 -9.06 -13.97
CA LYS A 75 -4.73 -9.44 -15.39
C LYS A 75 -4.57 -10.93 -15.61
N THR A 76 -3.97 -11.64 -14.65
CA THR A 76 -3.47 -13.02 -14.84
C THR A 76 -4.18 -14.06 -13.98
N LYS A 77 -4.85 -13.63 -12.92
CA LYS A 77 -5.40 -14.42 -11.81
C LYS A 77 -4.40 -15.41 -11.23
N ASN A 78 -3.14 -14.98 -11.18
CA ASN A 78 -2.01 -15.75 -10.67
C ASN A 78 -1.28 -14.97 -9.57
N PHE A 79 -1.01 -15.64 -8.44
CA PHE A 79 -0.31 -15.08 -7.28
C PHE A 79 1.22 -15.11 -7.40
N ASP A 80 1.80 -15.60 -8.50
CA ASP A 80 3.26 -15.82 -8.63
C ASP A 80 4.07 -14.55 -8.37
N MET A 81 3.68 -13.39 -8.90
CA MET A 81 4.39 -12.13 -8.64
C MET A 81 4.29 -11.70 -7.18
N LEU A 82 3.10 -11.84 -6.56
CA LEU A 82 2.91 -11.56 -5.14
C LEU A 82 3.78 -12.50 -4.29
N ASN A 83 3.73 -13.82 -4.54
CA ASN A 83 4.55 -14.80 -3.85
C ASN A 83 6.05 -14.57 -4.05
N PHE A 84 6.45 -14.15 -5.25
CA PHE A 84 7.83 -13.79 -5.55
C PHE A 84 8.30 -12.61 -4.68
N LEU A 85 7.56 -11.51 -4.65
CA LEU A 85 7.92 -10.34 -3.83
C LEU A 85 7.90 -10.67 -2.32
N LEU A 86 6.93 -11.45 -1.86
CA LEU A 86 6.88 -11.91 -0.47
C LEU A 86 8.08 -12.82 -0.12
N SER A 87 8.53 -13.66 -1.05
CA SER A 87 9.74 -14.48 -0.87
C SER A 87 11.04 -13.65 -0.84
N TYR A 88 10.98 -12.42 -1.33
CA TYR A 88 12.06 -11.43 -1.29
C TYR A 88 12.05 -10.58 0.01
N GLY A 89 11.16 -10.90 0.96
CA GLY A 89 11.14 -10.30 2.29
C GLY A 89 10.09 -9.21 2.49
N LEU A 90 9.44 -8.73 1.41
CA LEU A 90 8.33 -7.80 1.51
C LEU A 90 7.18 -8.45 2.30
N LYS A 91 6.46 -7.65 3.08
CA LYS A 91 5.33 -8.13 3.89
C LYS A 91 4.06 -7.45 3.42
N ALA A 92 2.97 -8.19 3.33
CA ALA A 92 1.67 -7.59 3.00
C ALA A 92 1.17 -6.62 4.10
N SER A 93 1.74 -6.69 5.30
CA SER A 93 1.54 -5.73 6.38
C SER A 93 2.40 -4.47 6.26
N ASP A 94 3.36 -4.41 5.34
CA ASP A 94 4.18 -3.23 5.14
C ASP A 94 3.28 -2.04 4.77
N SER A 95 3.60 -0.88 5.34
CA SER A 95 2.87 0.36 5.15
C SER A 95 3.87 1.50 4.99
N ASP A 96 3.52 2.44 4.14
CA ASP A 96 4.24 3.69 3.93
C ASP A 96 3.81 4.80 4.91
N GLY A 97 3.23 4.42 6.05
CA GLY A 97 2.65 5.38 6.99
C GLY A 97 1.28 5.92 6.58
N GLU A 98 0.76 5.52 5.41
CA GLU A 98 -0.59 5.85 4.96
C GLU A 98 -1.46 4.61 4.77
N ASN A 99 -0.99 3.63 3.99
CA ASN A 99 -1.76 2.42 3.69
C ASN A 99 -0.85 1.19 3.55
N ASN A 100 -1.38 -0.01 3.82
CA ASN A 100 -0.77 -1.26 3.35
C ASN A 100 -1.34 -1.69 1.98
N VAL A 101 -0.82 -2.78 1.41
CA VAL A 101 -1.25 -3.26 0.08
C VAL A 101 -2.76 -3.53 -0.03
N LEU A 102 -3.39 -4.10 1.01
CA LEU A 102 -4.82 -4.39 0.99
C LEU A 102 -5.63 -3.09 0.94
N GLN A 103 -5.25 -2.11 1.75
CA GLN A 103 -5.90 -0.81 1.78
C GLN A 103 -5.72 -0.08 0.45
N TYR A 104 -4.52 -0.12 -0.16
CA TYR A 104 -4.31 0.44 -1.50
C TYR A 104 -5.16 -0.25 -2.56
N TYR A 105 -5.22 -1.57 -2.54
CA TYR A 105 -6.04 -2.34 -3.46
C TYR A 105 -7.51 -1.90 -3.40
N ILE A 106 -8.10 -1.77 -2.21
CA ILE A 106 -9.48 -1.26 -2.05
C ILE A 106 -9.61 0.22 -2.43
N LYS A 107 -8.64 1.06 -2.03
CA LYS A 107 -8.63 2.51 -2.33
C LYS A 107 -8.81 2.78 -3.81
N PHE A 108 -8.17 1.96 -4.64
CA PHE A 108 -8.19 2.05 -6.10
C PHE A 108 -9.26 1.15 -6.77
N GLY A 109 -10.24 0.65 -6.02
CA GLY A 109 -11.42 -0.03 -6.57
C GLY A 109 -11.29 -1.55 -6.72
N GLY A 110 -10.23 -2.15 -6.16
CA GLY A 110 -10.08 -3.59 -6.08
C GLY A 110 -11.22 -4.26 -5.31
N SER A 111 -11.70 -5.40 -5.80
CA SER A 111 -12.85 -6.12 -5.22
C SER A 111 -12.80 -7.65 -5.36
N ASP A 112 -11.72 -8.21 -5.90
CA ASP A 112 -11.52 -9.64 -6.06
C ASP A 112 -11.36 -10.31 -4.68
N VAL A 113 -12.34 -11.15 -4.33
CA VAL A 113 -12.41 -11.78 -3.01
C VAL A 113 -11.28 -12.76 -2.75
N ASN A 114 -10.72 -13.39 -3.78
CA ASN A 114 -9.60 -14.32 -3.63
C ASN A 114 -8.31 -13.56 -3.33
N LEU A 115 -8.09 -12.43 -4.02
CA LEU A 115 -6.95 -11.56 -3.73
C LEU A 115 -7.05 -10.94 -2.33
N ILE A 116 -8.23 -10.47 -1.94
CA ILE A 116 -8.45 -9.92 -0.59
C ILE A 116 -8.18 -10.99 0.48
N GLY A 117 -8.74 -12.19 0.31
CA GLY A 117 -8.48 -13.33 1.20
C GLY A 117 -6.99 -13.66 1.28
N PHE A 118 -6.30 -13.73 0.14
CA PHE A 118 -4.86 -13.95 0.09
C PHE A 118 -4.07 -12.89 0.86
N LEU A 119 -4.37 -11.59 0.67
CA LEU A 119 -3.66 -10.51 1.35
C LEU A 119 -3.88 -10.55 2.88
N LEU A 120 -5.11 -10.86 3.31
CA LEU A 120 -5.43 -11.06 4.73
C LEU A 120 -4.67 -12.25 5.33
N ASP A 121 -4.60 -13.38 4.61
CA ASP A 121 -3.81 -14.54 5.01
C ASP A 121 -2.32 -14.21 5.16
N LYS A 122 -1.82 -13.28 4.33
CA LYS A 122 -0.46 -12.72 4.40
C LYS A 122 -0.31 -11.55 5.39
N LYS A 123 -1.28 -11.37 6.29
CA LYS A 123 -1.27 -10.39 7.41
C LYS A 123 -1.41 -8.93 7.00
N ALA A 124 -1.85 -8.63 5.78
CA ALA A 124 -2.41 -7.30 5.49
C ALA A 124 -3.69 -7.08 6.32
N SER A 125 -4.06 -5.82 6.54
CA SER A 125 -5.19 -5.48 7.41
C SER A 125 -5.95 -4.25 6.92
N PHE A 126 -7.26 -4.19 7.15
CA PHE A 126 -8.02 -2.94 6.97
C PHE A 126 -7.74 -1.91 8.07
N GLU A 127 -7.16 -2.37 9.19
CA GLU A 127 -6.96 -1.60 10.42
C GLU A 127 -5.59 -0.91 10.49
N SER A 128 -4.75 -1.01 9.46
CA SER A 128 -3.54 -0.20 9.38
C SER A 128 -3.93 1.28 9.42
N LEU A 129 -3.34 2.02 10.34
CA LEU A 129 -3.63 3.43 10.52
C LEU A 129 -2.56 4.25 9.82
N GLY A 130 -3.02 5.13 8.94
CA GLY A 130 -2.21 6.19 8.38
C GLY A 130 -2.14 7.39 9.33
N LYS A 131 -1.76 8.54 8.77
CA LYS A 131 -1.67 9.80 9.51
C LYS A 131 -2.98 10.16 10.21
N ASP A 132 -2.87 10.71 11.41
CA ASP A 132 -4.00 11.16 12.24
C ASP A 132 -5.08 10.06 12.47
N GLY A 133 -4.67 8.80 12.51
CA GLY A 133 -5.57 7.65 12.74
C GLY A 133 -6.50 7.35 11.57
N TRP A 134 -6.26 7.92 10.39
CA TRP A 134 -7.04 7.58 9.20
C TRP A 134 -6.77 6.16 8.75
N SER A 135 -7.74 5.55 8.09
CA SER A 135 -7.60 4.22 7.51
C SER A 135 -8.50 4.11 6.29
N ILE A 136 -8.47 2.96 5.61
CA ILE A 136 -9.25 2.78 4.39
C ILE A 136 -10.76 2.97 4.59
N ILE A 137 -11.31 2.61 5.75
CA ILE A 137 -12.75 2.77 6.03
C ILE A 137 -13.15 4.24 6.15
N HIS A 138 -12.29 5.08 6.73
CA HIS A 138 -12.51 6.53 6.82
C HIS A 138 -12.46 7.16 5.43
N ASN A 139 -11.49 6.75 4.60
CA ASN A 139 -11.39 7.18 3.21
C ASN A 139 -12.64 6.77 2.41
N CYS A 140 -13.04 5.51 2.48
CA CYS A 140 -14.23 5.03 1.79
C CYS A 140 -15.50 5.75 2.24
N ALA A 141 -15.65 6.06 3.53
CA ALA A 141 -16.75 6.86 4.05
C ALA A 141 -16.73 8.30 3.54
N ASN A 142 -15.58 8.97 3.58
CA ASN A 142 -15.43 10.33 3.10
C ASN A 142 -15.82 10.48 1.62
N TYR A 143 -15.47 9.49 0.80
CA TYR A 143 -15.78 9.46 -0.63
C TYR A 143 -17.06 8.69 -0.99
N GLN A 144 -17.91 8.37 -0.01
CA GLN A 144 -19.16 7.63 -0.20
C GLN A 144 -19.03 6.33 -1.01
N LYS A 145 -17.89 5.63 -0.89
CA LYS A 145 -17.62 4.37 -1.61
C LYS A 145 -18.39 3.20 -0.98
N THR A 146 -19.71 3.21 -1.10
CA THR A 146 -20.65 2.25 -0.46
C THR A 146 -20.32 0.80 -0.77
N GLN A 147 -19.97 0.48 -2.03
CA GLN A 147 -19.59 -0.88 -2.43
C GLN A 147 -18.30 -1.35 -1.73
N ALA A 148 -17.31 -0.46 -1.62
CA ALA A 148 -16.06 -0.77 -0.90
C ALA A 148 -16.33 -0.95 0.60
N LEU A 149 -17.16 -0.10 1.22
CA LEU A 149 -17.55 -0.25 2.63
C LEU A 149 -18.26 -1.58 2.88
N ALA A 150 -19.20 -1.96 2.02
CA ALA A 150 -19.90 -3.24 2.12
C ALA A 150 -18.94 -4.43 1.99
N LEU A 151 -17.97 -4.34 1.07
CA LEU A 151 -16.94 -5.36 0.89
C LEU A 151 -16.03 -5.47 2.12
N ILE A 152 -15.50 -4.35 2.61
CA ILE A 152 -14.64 -4.32 3.80
C ILE A 152 -15.39 -4.88 5.02
N ALA A 153 -16.67 -4.52 5.22
CA ALA A 153 -17.52 -5.05 6.29
C ALA A 153 -17.75 -6.57 6.16
N LYS A 154 -17.93 -7.08 4.94
CA LYS A 154 -18.07 -8.53 4.68
C LYS A 154 -16.83 -9.33 5.12
N PHE A 155 -15.65 -8.73 5.06
CA PHE A 155 -14.41 -9.33 5.54
C PHE A 155 -14.14 -9.07 7.03
N GLY A 156 -15.11 -8.52 7.78
CA GLY A 156 -15.04 -8.40 9.23
C GLY A 156 -14.20 -7.23 9.76
N ALA A 157 -13.95 -6.21 8.94
CA ALA A 157 -13.26 -5.02 9.40
C ALA A 157 -14.04 -4.25 10.48
N ASN A 158 -13.32 -3.52 11.32
CA ASN A 158 -13.89 -2.71 12.37
C ASN A 158 -14.49 -1.41 11.82
N MET A 159 -15.80 -1.44 11.54
CA MET A 159 -16.53 -0.26 11.03
C MET A 159 -16.67 0.90 12.04
N GLU A 160 -16.21 0.69 13.28
CA GLU A 160 -16.24 1.68 14.37
C GLU A 160 -14.85 2.24 14.72
N ALA A 161 -13.85 2.04 13.83
CA ALA A 161 -12.55 2.68 14.00
C ALA A 161 -12.72 4.21 14.10
N ARG A 162 -11.78 4.87 14.76
CA ARG A 162 -11.85 6.32 15.00
C ARG A 162 -10.57 6.97 14.54
N THR A 163 -10.72 8.12 13.87
CA THR A 163 -9.61 9.03 13.61
C THR A 163 -9.05 9.60 14.92
N ASP A 164 -7.89 10.25 14.83
CA ASP A 164 -7.17 10.92 15.92
C ASP A 164 -6.63 12.28 15.44
N VAL A 165 -7.52 13.10 14.87
CA VAL A 165 -7.15 14.36 14.22
C VAL A 165 -6.98 15.48 15.25
N LYS A 166 -5.81 16.13 15.26
CA LYS A 166 -5.56 17.29 16.11
C LYS A 166 -5.96 18.59 15.41
N TYR A 167 -6.87 19.35 15.99
CA TYR A 167 -7.28 20.66 15.49
C TYR A 167 -7.44 21.66 16.63
N LYS A 168 -6.71 22.79 16.57
CA LYS A 168 -6.81 23.90 17.53
C LYS A 168 -6.84 23.45 19.01
N ASN A 169 -5.96 22.53 19.37
CA ASN A 169 -5.80 21.91 20.71
C ASN A 169 -6.88 20.89 21.11
N GLU A 170 -7.81 20.54 20.23
CA GLU A 170 -8.77 19.46 20.42
C GLU A 170 -8.36 18.23 19.61
N ASN A 171 -8.72 17.07 20.15
CA ASN A 171 -8.59 15.80 19.44
C ASN A 171 -9.96 15.37 18.93
N ILE A 172 -10.10 15.34 17.62
CA ILE A 172 -11.33 14.99 16.92
C ILE A 172 -11.26 13.51 16.55
N LYS A 173 -12.18 12.74 17.12
CA LYS A 173 -12.30 11.29 16.91
C LYS A 173 -13.60 10.96 16.20
N GLN A 174 -13.54 10.75 14.89
CA GLN A 174 -14.71 10.47 14.07
C GLN A 174 -14.72 9.02 13.63
N THR A 175 -15.88 8.38 13.71
CA THR A 175 -16.11 7.09 13.06
C THR A 175 -16.34 7.28 11.56
N PRO A 176 -16.19 6.23 10.73
CA PRO A 176 -16.58 6.27 9.33
C PRO A 176 -18.00 6.80 9.12
N LEU A 177 -18.96 6.42 9.97
CA LEU A 177 -20.33 6.92 9.88
C LEU A 177 -20.43 8.43 10.08
N MET A 178 -19.69 8.99 11.06
CA MET A 178 -19.65 10.44 11.28
C MET A 178 -19.05 11.17 10.08
N ILE A 179 -17.99 10.61 9.48
CA ILE A 179 -17.34 11.17 8.28
C ILE A 179 -18.29 11.12 7.08
N ALA A 180 -18.94 9.98 6.82
CA ALA A 180 -19.89 9.82 5.72
C ALA A 180 -21.08 10.80 5.84
N ALA A 181 -21.59 11.01 7.05
CA ALA A 181 -22.68 11.96 7.31
C ALA A 181 -22.27 13.43 7.09
N ALA A 182 -20.99 13.76 7.25
CA ALA A 182 -20.45 15.09 7.03
C ALA A 182 -19.90 15.30 5.60
N SER A 183 -19.83 14.24 4.78
CA SER A 183 -19.29 14.30 3.43
C SER A 183 -20.19 15.12 2.50
N LYS A 184 -19.55 15.86 1.58
CA LYS A 184 -20.22 16.59 0.50
C LYS A 184 -20.35 15.77 -0.78
N GLU A 185 -19.72 14.60 -0.83
CA GLU A 185 -19.80 13.68 -1.96
C GLU A 185 -21.17 12.97 -1.97
N GLN A 186 -21.64 12.60 -3.17
CA GLN A 186 -22.84 11.77 -3.33
C GLN A 186 -22.46 10.30 -3.52
N PRO A 187 -23.28 9.34 -3.01
CA PRO A 187 -23.05 7.90 -3.18
C PRO A 187 -23.07 7.41 -4.63
#